data_AF-N1W240-F1
#
_entry.id   AF-N1W240-F1
#
_cell.length_a   1.000
_cell.length_b   1.000
_cell.length_c   1.000
_cell.angle_alpha   90.00
_cell.angle_beta   90.00
_cell.angle_gamma   90.00
#
_symmetry.space_group_name_H-M   'P 1'
#
loop_
_entity.id
_entity.type
_entity.pdbx_description
1 polymer ?
#
loop_
_entity_poly.entity_id
_entity_poly.type
_entity_poly.pdbx_seq_one_letter_code
_entity_poly.pdbx_strand_id
1 'polypeptide(L)'
;MLRNPFITLLFLSLFFVCGEKPLKTSPTDLYLGLDKTSYLTGKFNSPGPLAPVILEEGGKDHFLRPDVKKALQQMVNDFEDSKPTTYKQHIFLVSSFRNFGHQKGIWESKFTGKKVMRVPIKGKSPEEITNLILEFSSAPGTSRHHWGTDFDINALDNAYFEENGKGKILYDWLKQNAHKYGFCQPYSRMSTRNNKGYQEEKWHWSYAPISNQLTKEWIKGFSSGEIQLAGSFLGADVLGDRALDYVRSINPDCEKIQKPSL
;
A
#
# COMPACT_ATOMS: atom_id res chain seq x y z
N MET A 1 64.73 47.98 -27.95
CA MET A 1 63.97 47.06 -28.82
C MET A 1 63.04 46.21 -27.94
N LEU A 2 61.73 46.38 -28.16
CA LEU A 2 60.61 45.45 -27.94
C LEU A 2 60.70 44.40 -26.81
N ARG A 3 59.84 44.56 -25.80
CA ARG A 3 59.28 43.42 -25.05
C ARG A 3 57.79 43.70 -24.79
N ASN A 4 56.95 42.89 -25.43
CA ASN A 4 55.50 42.94 -25.43
C ASN A 4 54.96 42.31 -24.12
N PRO A 5 54.07 42.95 -23.35
CA PRO A 5 53.44 42.28 -22.22
C PRO A 5 52.18 41.53 -22.68
N PHE A 6 52.11 40.25 -22.29
CA PHE A 6 50.93 39.40 -22.40
C PHE A 6 49.79 39.96 -21.53
N ILE A 7 48.61 40.17 -22.13
CA ILE A 7 47.37 40.43 -21.40
C ILE A 7 46.57 39.13 -21.38
N THR A 8 46.50 38.49 -20.21
CA THR A 8 45.62 37.35 -19.96
C THR A 8 44.24 37.89 -19.59
N LEU A 9 43.24 37.72 -20.46
CA LEU A 9 41.83 38.02 -20.15
C LEU A 9 41.27 36.91 -19.24
N LEU A 10 40.93 37.27 -18.00
CA LEU A 10 40.16 36.43 -17.08
C LEU A 10 38.66 36.64 -17.37
N PHE A 11 37.98 35.64 -17.93
CA PHE A 11 36.52 35.66 -18.05
C PHE A 11 35.89 35.23 -16.72
N LEU A 12 35.32 36.19 -15.98
CA LEU A 12 34.48 35.92 -14.82
C LEU A 12 33.05 35.59 -15.31
N SER A 13 32.66 34.31 -15.28
CA SER A 13 31.27 33.92 -15.51
C SER A 13 30.46 34.11 -14.22
N LEU A 14 29.61 35.16 -14.20
CA LEU A 14 28.54 35.26 -13.19
C LEU A 14 27.46 34.21 -13.50
N PHE A 15 27.47 33.11 -12.76
CA PHE A 15 26.30 32.23 -12.70
C PHE A 15 25.23 32.90 -11.84
N PHE A 16 24.18 33.41 -12.49
CA PHE A 16 22.91 33.74 -11.84
C PHE A 16 22.31 32.45 -11.30
N VAL A 17 22.38 32.25 -9.98
CA VAL A 17 21.58 31.24 -9.28
C VAL A 17 20.14 31.76 -9.26
N CYS A 18 19.34 31.32 -10.24
CA CYS A 18 17.89 31.44 -10.13
C CYS A 18 17.43 30.53 -8.98
N GLY A 19 17.08 31.13 -7.84
CA GLY A 19 16.37 30.43 -6.78
C GLY A 19 15.05 29.88 -7.34
N GLU A 20 14.89 28.57 -7.30
CA GLU A 20 13.62 27.92 -7.61
C GLU A 20 12.55 28.45 -6.65
N LYS A 21 11.46 28.98 -7.21
CA LYS A 21 10.29 29.36 -6.42
C LYS A 21 9.75 28.09 -5.74
N PRO A 22 9.33 28.16 -4.46
CA PRO A 22 8.75 27.01 -3.78
C PRO A 22 7.54 26.52 -4.58
N LEU A 23 7.60 25.24 -4.98
CA LEU A 23 6.50 24.53 -5.62
C LEU A 23 5.25 24.65 -4.75
N LYS A 24 4.26 25.41 -5.23
CA LYS A 24 2.90 25.33 -4.69
C LYS A 24 2.42 23.91 -4.96
N THR A 25 2.27 23.12 -3.90
CA THR A 25 1.69 21.78 -3.96
C THR A 25 0.23 21.91 -4.39
N SER A 26 -0.04 21.68 -5.68
CA SER A 26 -1.39 21.37 -6.15
C SER A 26 -1.92 20.19 -5.32
N PRO A 27 -3.21 20.17 -4.94
CA PRO A 27 -3.81 18.98 -4.37
C PRO A 27 -3.45 17.79 -5.26
N THR A 28 -2.78 16.79 -4.69
CA THR A 28 -2.38 15.60 -5.43
C THR A 28 -3.64 15.01 -6.05
N ASP A 29 -3.66 14.84 -7.38
CA ASP A 29 -4.76 14.16 -8.04
C ASP A 29 -4.98 12.79 -7.36
N LEU A 30 -6.21 12.57 -6.88
CA LEU A 30 -6.58 11.38 -6.15
C LEU A 30 -6.36 10.12 -7.01
N TYR A 31 -6.55 10.24 -8.33
CA TYR A 31 -6.43 9.13 -9.28
C TYR A 31 -5.18 9.22 -10.17
N LEU A 32 -4.32 10.22 -9.93
CA LEU A 32 -3.05 10.40 -10.64
C LEU A 32 -3.16 10.44 -12.17
N GLY A 33 -4.18 11.13 -12.68
CA GLY A 33 -4.46 11.30 -14.11
C GLY A 33 -5.08 10.08 -14.78
N LEU A 34 -5.42 9.03 -14.02
CA LEU A 34 -6.06 7.83 -14.53
C LEU A 34 -7.58 7.92 -14.44
N ASP A 35 -8.25 7.12 -15.27
CA ASP A 35 -9.69 6.91 -15.16
C ASP A 35 -10.07 6.45 -13.74
N LYS A 36 -11.10 7.09 -13.17
CA LYS A 36 -11.54 6.90 -11.79
C LYS A 36 -11.86 5.43 -11.49
N THR A 37 -12.73 4.82 -12.29
CA THR A 37 -13.20 3.44 -12.06
C THR A 37 -12.05 2.46 -12.20
N SER A 38 -11.19 2.68 -13.20
CA SER A 38 -9.97 1.89 -13.42
C SER A 38 -9.01 1.99 -12.24
N TYR A 39 -8.78 3.18 -11.68
CA TYR A 39 -7.93 3.38 -10.51
C TYR A 39 -8.51 2.69 -9.27
N LEU A 40 -9.79 2.91 -8.98
CA LEU A 40 -10.47 2.36 -7.81
C LEU A 40 -10.48 0.83 -7.81
N THR A 41 -10.59 0.21 -8.98
CA THR A 41 -10.61 -1.26 -9.15
C THR A 41 -9.25 -1.86 -9.50
N GLY A 42 -8.19 -1.06 -9.57
CA GLY A 42 -6.86 -1.53 -9.95
C GLY A 42 -6.73 -2.01 -11.39
N LYS A 43 -7.67 -1.70 -12.28
CA LYS A 43 -7.64 -2.06 -13.71
C LYS A 43 -6.73 -1.12 -14.50
N PHE A 44 -5.53 -0.88 -13.99
CA PHE A 44 -4.45 -0.13 -14.64
C PHE A 44 -3.10 -0.81 -14.41
N ASN A 45 -2.13 -0.56 -15.27
CA ASN A 45 -0.80 -1.16 -15.18
C ASN A 45 0.24 -0.20 -14.56
N SER A 46 1.25 -0.80 -13.92
CA SER A 46 2.48 -0.16 -13.43
C SER A 46 3.56 -0.16 -14.53
N PRO A 47 4.57 0.73 -14.54
CA PRO A 47 4.88 1.76 -13.53
C PRO A 47 3.89 2.92 -13.49
N GLY A 48 3.15 3.19 -14.57
CA GLY A 48 2.08 4.20 -14.58
C GLY A 48 2.44 5.48 -13.81
N PRO A 49 1.57 6.00 -12.93
CA PRO A 49 1.89 7.13 -12.06
C PRO A 49 2.58 6.76 -10.73
N LEU A 50 3.01 5.50 -10.58
CA LEU A 50 3.62 4.99 -9.36
C LEU A 50 5.15 5.07 -9.43
N ALA A 51 5.78 5.20 -8.26
CA ALA A 51 7.23 5.24 -8.13
C ALA A 51 7.77 3.90 -7.62
N PRO A 52 8.92 3.43 -8.13
CA PRO A 52 9.58 2.23 -7.61
C PRO A 52 10.08 2.47 -6.18
N VAL A 53 10.01 1.44 -5.35
CA VAL A 53 10.45 1.42 -3.95
C VAL A 53 11.50 0.33 -3.80
N ILE A 54 12.67 0.70 -3.30
CA ILE A 54 13.79 -0.22 -3.09
C ILE A 54 14.16 -0.11 -1.61
N LEU A 55 13.86 -1.18 -0.85
CA LEU A 55 14.29 -1.34 0.55
C LEU A 55 15.31 -2.49 0.71
N GLU A 56 15.42 -3.36 -0.29
CA GLU A 56 16.34 -4.51 -0.32
C GLU A 56 17.00 -4.58 -1.70
N GLU A 57 18.33 -4.66 -1.74
CA GLU A 57 19.07 -4.83 -3.00
C GLU A 57 18.78 -6.20 -3.62
N GLY A 58 18.44 -6.23 -4.91
CA GLY A 58 18.08 -7.47 -5.61
C GLY A 58 16.73 -8.07 -5.20
N GLY A 59 15.95 -7.35 -4.37
CA GLY A 59 14.59 -7.73 -4.01
C GLY A 59 13.60 -7.61 -5.17
N LYS A 60 12.35 -7.99 -4.92
CA LYS A 60 11.26 -7.84 -5.92
C LYS A 60 10.98 -6.37 -6.20
N ASP A 61 10.49 -6.09 -7.40
CA ASP A 61 10.02 -4.74 -7.73
C ASP A 61 8.77 -4.39 -6.92
N HIS A 62 8.86 -3.27 -6.20
CA HIS A 62 7.75 -2.69 -5.46
C HIS A 62 7.42 -1.30 -6.00
N PHE A 63 6.13 -0.98 -6.04
CA PHE A 63 5.63 0.32 -6.50
C PHE A 63 4.61 0.86 -5.51
N LEU A 64 4.73 2.16 -5.22
CA LEU A 64 3.81 2.93 -4.38
C LEU A 64 3.57 4.29 -5.03
N ARG A 65 2.56 5.02 -4.59
CA ARG A 65 2.42 6.43 -4.98
C ARG A 65 3.67 7.22 -4.53
N PRO A 66 4.10 8.27 -5.25
CA PRO A 66 5.31 9.03 -4.89
C PRO A 66 5.27 9.63 -3.47
N ASP A 67 4.12 10.12 -3.04
CA ASP A 67 3.88 10.64 -1.69
C ASP A 67 3.97 9.55 -0.62
N VAL A 68 3.37 8.39 -0.88
CA VAL A 68 3.43 7.20 -0.02
C VAL A 68 4.87 6.67 0.09
N LYS A 69 5.61 6.62 -1.02
CA LYS A 69 7.04 6.26 -1.03
C LYS A 69 7.84 7.18 -0.12
N LYS A 70 7.66 8.50 -0.24
CA LYS A 70 8.37 9.49 0.59
C LYS A 70 8.07 9.27 2.07
N ALA A 71 6.79 9.09 2.43
CA ALA A 71 6.39 8.84 3.80
C ALA A 71 6.96 7.51 4.33
N LEU A 72 6.97 6.45 3.53
CA LEU A 72 7.54 5.15 3.89
C LEU A 72 9.04 5.27 4.16
N GLN A 73 9.79 5.98 3.30
CA GLN A 73 11.22 6.20 3.48
C GLN A 73 11.52 6.94 4.79
N GLN A 74 10.75 7.98 5.12
CA GLN A 74 10.88 8.70 6.39
C GLN A 74 10.59 7.78 7.58
N MET A 75 9.49 7.01 7.53
CA MET A 75 9.12 6.08 8.59
C MET A 75 10.19 5.00 8.82
N VAL A 76 10.75 4.44 7.74
CA VAL A 76 11.81 3.42 7.82
C VAL A 76 13.08 4.01 8.40
N ASN A 77 13.52 5.18 7.93
CA ASN A 77 14.72 5.84 8.46
C ASN A 77 14.59 6.13 9.96
N ASP A 78 13.47 6.68 10.40
CA ASP A 78 13.26 7.00 11.82
C ASP A 78 13.18 5.74 12.69
N PHE A 79 12.66 4.62 12.17
CA PHE A 79 12.76 3.34 12.86
C PHE A 79 14.21 2.87 12.94
N GLU A 80 14.95 2.91 11.83
CA GLU A 80 16.36 2.48 11.78
C GLU A 80 17.24 3.29 12.72
N ASP A 81 16.97 4.60 12.89
CA ASP A 81 17.68 5.49 13.80
C ASP A 81 17.32 5.26 15.28
N SER A 82 16.08 4.84 15.56
CA SER A 82 15.57 4.71 16.94
C SER A 82 15.49 3.27 17.47
N LYS A 83 15.69 2.26 16.61
CA LYS A 83 15.59 0.86 17.01
C LYS A 83 16.68 0.49 18.03
N PRO A 84 16.37 -0.38 19.00
CA PRO A 84 17.37 -0.85 19.94
C PRO A 84 18.44 -1.67 19.21
N THR A 85 19.68 -1.61 19.70
CA THR A 85 20.82 -2.33 19.11
C THR A 85 20.64 -3.86 19.10
N THR A 86 19.74 -4.39 19.93
CA THR A 86 19.35 -5.81 19.97
C THR A 86 18.47 -6.21 18.79
N TYR A 87 17.82 -5.27 18.10
CA TYR A 87 17.01 -5.55 16.92
C TYR A 87 17.89 -5.70 15.68
N LYS A 88 17.93 -6.90 15.11
CA LYS A 88 18.83 -7.26 13.99
C LYS A 88 18.12 -7.49 12.65
N GLN A 89 16.80 -7.34 12.59
CA GLN A 89 16.09 -7.57 11.32
C GLN A 89 16.18 -6.33 10.43
N HIS A 90 16.16 -6.55 9.12
CA HIS A 90 16.02 -5.51 8.11
C HIS A 90 14.54 -5.37 7.72
N ILE A 91 14.08 -4.15 7.46
CA ILE A 91 12.74 -3.93 6.90
C ILE A 91 12.81 -4.17 5.39
N PHE A 92 11.91 -5.01 4.87
CA PHE A 92 11.69 -5.19 3.44
C PHE A 92 10.19 -5.32 3.15
N LEU A 93 9.81 -5.06 1.91
CA LEU A 93 8.44 -5.25 1.46
C LEU A 93 8.24 -6.68 0.96
N VAL A 94 7.16 -7.32 1.40
CA VAL A 94 6.69 -8.60 0.86
C VAL A 94 5.78 -8.35 -0.34
N SER A 95 4.96 -7.30 -0.26
CA SER A 95 3.95 -6.94 -1.27
C SER A 95 3.62 -5.44 -1.19
N SER A 96 3.24 -4.85 -2.32
CA SER A 96 2.92 -3.42 -2.47
C SER A 96 1.84 -3.28 -3.54
N PHE A 97 1.95 -2.35 -4.50
CA PHE A 97 1.01 -2.28 -5.63
C PHE A 97 0.80 -3.64 -6.31
N ARG A 98 -0.48 -3.97 -6.52
CA ARG A 98 -0.94 -5.08 -7.34
C ARG A 98 -2.07 -4.55 -8.21
N ASN A 99 -1.97 -4.72 -9.53
CA ASN A 99 -3.11 -4.43 -10.39
C ASN A 99 -4.20 -5.52 -10.24
N PHE A 100 -5.35 -5.30 -10.87
CA PHE A 100 -6.48 -6.21 -10.89
C PHE A 100 -6.06 -7.59 -11.39
N GLY A 101 -5.29 -7.66 -12.48
CA GLY A 101 -4.85 -8.92 -13.09
C GLY A 101 -3.99 -9.76 -12.14
N HIS A 102 -3.03 -9.15 -11.44
CA HIS A 102 -2.21 -9.82 -10.44
C HIS A 102 -3.08 -10.34 -9.30
N GLN A 103 -3.96 -9.50 -8.75
CA GLN A 103 -4.85 -9.92 -7.66
C GLN A 103 -5.79 -11.06 -8.09
N LYS A 104 -6.32 -11.00 -9.32
CA LYS A 104 -7.11 -12.07 -9.93
C LYS A 104 -6.33 -13.37 -10.03
N GLY A 105 -5.07 -13.32 -10.46
CA GLY A 105 -4.20 -14.51 -10.47
C GLY A 105 -4.01 -15.15 -9.10
N ILE A 106 -3.82 -14.34 -8.04
CA ILE A 106 -3.73 -14.84 -6.65
C ILE A 106 -5.04 -15.48 -6.21
N TRP A 107 -6.16 -14.79 -6.46
CA TRP A 107 -7.49 -15.23 -6.09
C TRP A 107 -7.86 -16.55 -6.79
N GLU A 108 -7.77 -16.59 -8.12
CA GLU A 108 -8.20 -17.75 -8.91
C GLU A 108 -7.29 -18.95 -8.70
N SER A 109 -6.00 -18.75 -8.43
CA SER A 109 -5.11 -19.85 -8.04
C SER A 109 -5.55 -20.50 -6.73
N LYS A 110 -6.06 -19.72 -5.76
CA LYS A 110 -6.62 -20.28 -4.51
C LYS A 110 -7.98 -20.94 -4.75
N PHE A 111 -8.83 -20.27 -5.53
CA PHE A 111 -10.19 -20.74 -5.83
C PHE A 111 -10.20 -22.09 -6.56
N THR A 112 -9.23 -22.30 -7.46
CA THR A 112 -9.05 -23.55 -8.22
C THR A 112 -8.19 -24.59 -7.51
N GLY A 113 -7.62 -24.25 -6.34
CA GLY A 113 -6.76 -25.15 -5.57
C GLY A 113 -5.33 -25.28 -6.09
N LYS A 114 -4.94 -24.53 -7.13
CA LYS A 114 -3.54 -24.44 -7.60
C LYS A 114 -2.61 -23.91 -6.51
N LYS A 115 -3.07 -22.96 -5.70
CA LYS A 115 -2.37 -22.45 -4.52
C LYS A 115 -2.99 -23.04 -3.27
N VAL A 116 -2.18 -23.74 -2.48
CA VAL A 116 -2.58 -24.32 -1.20
C VAL A 116 -3.02 -23.20 -0.24
N MET A 117 -4.15 -23.42 0.40
CA MET A 117 -4.66 -22.60 1.50
C MET A 117 -4.55 -23.37 2.82
N ARG A 118 -4.79 -22.67 3.94
CA ARG A 118 -4.75 -23.25 5.29
C ARG A 118 -5.73 -24.41 5.47
N VAL A 119 -6.82 -24.42 4.70
CA VAL A 119 -7.83 -25.49 4.67
C VAL A 119 -7.95 -26.02 3.24
N PRO A 120 -7.98 -27.35 3.01
CA PRO A 120 -8.20 -27.93 1.69
C PRO A 120 -9.56 -27.52 1.08
N ILE A 121 -9.60 -27.31 -0.23
CA ILE A 121 -10.83 -26.93 -0.95
C ILE A 121 -11.63 -28.12 -1.50
N LYS A 122 -11.10 -29.35 -1.41
CA LYS A 122 -11.77 -30.54 -1.95
C LYS A 122 -13.13 -30.72 -1.29
N GLY A 123 -14.18 -30.82 -2.12
CA GLY A 123 -15.57 -31.01 -1.65
C GLY A 123 -16.25 -29.74 -1.12
N LYS A 124 -15.62 -28.57 -1.25
CA LYS A 124 -16.21 -27.29 -0.83
C LYS A 124 -17.00 -26.62 -1.95
N SER A 125 -18.09 -25.96 -1.59
CA SER A 125 -18.86 -25.11 -2.49
C SER A 125 -18.10 -23.82 -2.87
N PRO A 126 -18.47 -23.15 -3.98
CA PRO A 126 -17.95 -21.83 -4.31
C PRO A 126 -18.03 -20.80 -3.18
N GLU A 127 -19.09 -20.86 -2.36
CA GLU A 127 -19.28 -19.96 -1.21
C GLU A 127 -18.28 -20.26 -0.10
N GLU A 128 -18.11 -21.52 0.28
CA GLU A 128 -17.10 -21.91 1.27
C GLU A 128 -15.68 -21.56 0.82
N ILE A 129 -15.34 -21.78 -0.46
CA ILE A 129 -14.04 -21.43 -1.01
C ILE A 129 -13.85 -19.91 -0.97
N THR A 130 -14.86 -19.14 -1.37
CA THR A 130 -14.84 -17.67 -1.31
C THR A 130 -14.60 -17.18 0.13
N ASN A 131 -15.30 -17.75 1.11
CA ASN A 131 -15.14 -17.41 2.53
C ASN A 131 -13.72 -17.70 3.04
N LEU A 132 -13.14 -18.85 2.67
CA LEU A 132 -11.77 -19.20 3.04
C LEU A 132 -10.73 -18.23 2.45
N ILE A 133 -10.91 -17.81 1.20
CA ILE A 133 -9.99 -16.87 0.56
C ILE A 133 -10.06 -15.50 1.25
N LEU A 134 -11.29 -15.04 1.54
CA LEU A 134 -11.56 -13.74 2.14
C LEU A 134 -11.10 -13.62 3.61
N GLU A 135 -10.62 -14.70 4.25
CA GLU A 135 -9.97 -14.59 5.57
C GLU A 135 -8.76 -13.63 5.52
N PHE A 136 -7.93 -13.71 4.47
CA PHE A 136 -6.65 -12.98 4.36
C PHE A 136 -6.32 -12.50 2.94
N SER A 137 -7.28 -12.52 2.01
CA SER A 137 -6.99 -12.24 0.60
C SER A 137 -8.12 -11.49 -0.05
N SER A 138 -7.85 -10.26 -0.45
CA SER A 138 -8.88 -9.44 -1.07
C SER A 138 -9.38 -9.99 -2.39
N ALA A 139 -10.67 -9.78 -2.65
CA ALA A 139 -11.23 -9.98 -3.96
C ALA A 139 -10.58 -9.02 -4.98
N PRO A 140 -10.38 -9.46 -6.24
CA PRO A 140 -9.91 -8.56 -7.30
C PRO A 140 -10.85 -7.38 -7.46
N GLY A 141 -10.29 -6.17 -7.51
CA GLY A 141 -11.06 -4.93 -7.59
C GLY A 141 -11.47 -4.33 -6.24
N THR A 142 -11.20 -5.02 -5.13
CA THR A 142 -11.52 -4.53 -3.77
C THR A 142 -10.28 -4.30 -2.90
N SER A 143 -9.08 -4.63 -3.39
CA SER A 143 -7.85 -4.54 -2.61
C SER A 143 -7.32 -3.11 -2.52
N ARG A 144 -6.89 -2.69 -1.34
CA ARG A 144 -6.26 -1.37 -1.14
C ARG A 144 -4.85 -1.30 -1.76
N HIS A 145 -4.21 -2.44 -2.00
CA HIS A 145 -2.97 -2.51 -2.80
C HIS A 145 -3.15 -2.01 -4.24
N HIS A 146 -4.37 -2.02 -4.79
CA HIS A 146 -4.64 -1.44 -6.10
C HIS A 146 -4.32 0.05 -6.16
N TRP A 147 -4.29 0.74 -5.04
CA TRP A 147 -4.16 2.18 -5.00
C TRP A 147 -2.73 2.67 -4.83
N GLY A 148 -1.76 1.76 -4.66
CA GLY A 148 -0.38 2.12 -4.36
C GLY A 148 -0.21 2.83 -3.01
N THR A 149 -1.20 2.71 -2.12
CA THR A 149 -1.21 3.30 -0.76
C THR A 149 -0.84 2.30 0.33
N ASP A 150 -0.81 1.02 0.00
CA ASP A 150 -0.73 -0.08 0.95
C ASP A 150 0.44 -1.00 0.63
N PHE A 151 1.07 -1.51 1.68
CA PHE A 151 2.20 -2.44 1.59
C PHE A 151 2.20 -3.43 2.76
N ASP A 152 2.84 -4.57 2.51
CA ASP A 152 3.07 -5.64 3.48
C ASP A 152 4.56 -5.69 3.82
N ILE A 153 4.92 -5.62 5.09
CA ILE A 153 6.32 -5.66 5.54
C ILE A 153 6.71 -7.03 6.11
N ASN A 154 7.95 -7.46 5.85
CA ASN A 154 8.66 -8.59 6.46
C ASN A 154 8.04 -10.00 6.37
N ALA A 155 6.82 -10.23 6.85
CA ALA A 155 6.22 -11.56 6.94
C ALA A 155 4.69 -11.51 6.84
N LEU A 156 4.08 -12.45 6.11
CA LEU A 156 2.62 -12.62 6.05
C LEU A 156 2.13 -13.59 7.14
N ASP A 157 2.64 -13.42 8.35
CA ASP A 157 2.30 -14.24 9.51
C ASP A 157 2.33 -13.37 10.78
N ASN A 158 1.23 -13.37 11.52
CA ASN A 158 1.12 -12.58 12.74
C ASN A 158 2.16 -13.02 13.77
N ALA A 159 2.49 -14.32 13.86
CA ALA A 159 3.46 -14.87 14.81
C ALA A 159 4.84 -14.17 14.73
N TYR A 160 5.22 -13.68 13.54
CA TYR A 160 6.44 -12.90 13.37
C TYR A 160 6.44 -11.61 14.20
N PHE A 161 5.27 -11.01 14.44
CA PHE A 161 5.08 -9.74 15.14
C PHE A 161 4.51 -9.89 16.56
N GLU A 162 4.32 -11.11 17.06
CA GLU A 162 3.80 -11.38 18.41
C GLU A 162 4.92 -11.64 19.42
N GLU A 163 4.53 -12.05 20.62
CA GLU A 163 5.47 -12.39 21.69
C GLU A 163 6.49 -13.44 21.20
N ASN A 164 7.78 -13.16 21.38
CA ASN A 164 8.93 -13.94 20.87
C ASN A 164 9.16 -13.89 19.34
N GLY A 165 8.33 -13.17 18.59
CA GLY A 165 8.50 -12.96 17.15
C GLY A 165 9.65 -11.99 16.82
N LYS A 166 10.40 -12.26 15.74
CA LYS A 166 11.53 -11.42 15.30
C LYS A 166 11.13 -9.99 14.93
N GLY A 167 9.88 -9.78 14.54
CA GLY A 167 9.28 -8.50 14.18
C GLY A 167 8.58 -7.77 15.32
N LYS A 168 8.56 -8.32 16.55
CA LYS A 168 7.83 -7.73 17.69
C LYS A 168 8.19 -6.29 17.97
N ILE A 169 9.49 -5.98 18.01
CA ILE A 169 10.00 -4.62 18.27
C ILE A 169 9.56 -3.65 17.17
N LEU A 170 9.66 -4.06 15.90
CA LEU A 170 9.19 -3.27 14.76
C LEU A 170 7.68 -3.01 14.85
N TYR A 171 6.88 -4.03 15.11
CA TYR A 171 5.43 -3.87 15.22
C TYR A 171 5.02 -2.94 16.36
N ASP A 172 5.65 -3.06 17.53
CA ASP A 172 5.37 -2.18 18.66
C ASP A 172 5.77 -0.73 18.38
N TRP A 173 6.88 -0.52 17.66
CA TRP A 173 7.28 0.80 17.21
C TRP A 173 6.28 1.37 16.20
N LEU A 174 5.83 0.58 15.22
CA LEU A 174 4.88 1.02 14.20
C LEU A 174 3.53 1.38 14.82
N LYS A 175 3.00 0.59 15.75
CA LYS A 175 1.75 0.95 16.47
C LYS A 175 1.83 2.33 17.14
N GLN A 176 3.01 2.71 17.63
CA GLN A 176 3.21 3.99 18.34
C GLN A 176 3.54 5.15 17.40
N ASN A 177 4.14 4.89 16.23
CA ASN A 177 4.76 5.94 15.42
C ASN A 177 4.22 6.03 13.99
N ALA A 178 3.70 4.96 13.40
CA ALA A 178 3.31 4.91 11.98
C ALA A 178 2.32 6.03 11.58
N HIS A 179 1.39 6.38 12.48
CA HIS A 179 0.40 7.43 12.27
C HIS A 179 1.02 8.82 12.05
N LYS A 180 2.22 9.09 12.60
CA LYS A 180 2.95 10.36 12.41
C LYS A 180 3.30 10.57 10.94
N TYR A 181 3.59 9.49 10.22
CA TYR A 181 3.89 9.48 8.79
C TYR A 181 2.65 9.27 7.92
N GLY A 182 1.45 9.21 8.52
CA GLY A 182 0.19 8.98 7.81
C GLY A 182 -0.18 7.51 7.62
N PHE A 183 0.57 6.57 8.22
CA PHE A 183 0.28 5.14 8.11
C PHE A 183 -0.58 4.61 9.25
N CYS A 184 -1.41 3.62 8.95
CA CYS A 184 -2.16 2.86 9.95
C CYS A 184 -2.23 1.38 9.57
N GLN A 185 -2.59 0.54 10.53
CA GLN A 185 -2.95 -0.86 10.29
C GLN A 185 -4.48 -0.95 10.07
N PRO A 186 -4.96 -1.06 8.81
CA PRO A 186 -6.40 -1.09 8.52
C PRO A 186 -7.06 -2.38 9.01
N TYR A 187 -6.34 -3.51 8.97
CA TYR A 187 -6.86 -4.81 9.40
C TYR A 187 -6.38 -5.12 10.81
N SER A 188 -6.90 -4.37 11.78
CA SER A 188 -6.75 -4.64 13.22
C SER A 188 -7.61 -5.85 13.65
N ARG A 189 -7.59 -6.21 14.93
CA ARG A 189 -8.49 -7.24 15.49
C ARG A 189 -9.94 -7.05 15.03
N MET A 190 -10.59 -8.13 14.59
CA MET A 190 -11.96 -8.09 14.07
C MET A 190 -12.97 -7.47 15.05
N SER A 191 -12.77 -7.67 16.36
CA SER A 191 -13.63 -7.10 17.41
C SER A 191 -13.65 -5.57 17.41
N THR A 192 -12.60 -4.91 16.92
CA THR A 192 -12.55 -3.44 16.79
C THR A 192 -13.18 -2.97 15.47
N ARG A 193 -13.61 -3.89 14.60
CA ARG A 193 -14.15 -3.65 13.25
C ARG A 193 -15.50 -4.35 13.05
N ASN A 194 -16.31 -4.42 14.12
CA ASN A 194 -17.65 -5.02 14.12
C ASN A 194 -17.70 -6.48 13.64
N ASN A 195 -16.62 -7.24 13.82
CA ASN A 195 -16.47 -8.62 13.35
C ASN A 195 -16.70 -8.79 11.83
N LYS A 196 -16.28 -7.80 11.04
CA LYS A 196 -16.40 -7.80 9.57
C LYS A 196 -15.06 -7.58 8.87
N GLY A 197 -15.01 -7.95 7.59
CA GLY A 197 -13.83 -7.79 6.73
C GLY A 197 -12.80 -8.91 6.93
N TYR A 198 -11.53 -8.60 6.66
CA TYR A 198 -10.42 -9.55 6.77
C TYR A 198 -10.05 -9.84 8.23
N GLN A 199 -9.25 -10.89 8.46
CA GLN A 199 -8.63 -11.17 9.76
C GLN A 199 -7.61 -10.09 10.14
N GLU A 200 -7.03 -10.17 11.36
CA GLU A 200 -5.96 -9.25 11.76
C GLU A 200 -4.69 -9.50 10.91
N GLU A 201 -4.12 -8.45 10.35
CA GLU A 201 -2.90 -8.50 9.53
C GLU A 201 -1.88 -7.50 10.08
N LYS A 202 -0.89 -7.97 10.85
CA LYS A 202 0.12 -7.10 11.51
C LYS A 202 1.18 -6.54 10.56
N TRP A 203 1.28 -7.14 9.38
CA TRP A 203 2.18 -6.73 8.31
C TRP A 203 1.60 -5.65 7.39
N HIS A 204 0.27 -5.50 7.36
CA HIS A 204 -0.42 -4.66 6.37
C HIS A 204 -0.54 -3.24 6.90
N TRP A 205 0.08 -2.30 6.19
CA TRP A 205 0.04 -0.87 6.53
C TRP A 205 -0.46 -0.05 5.35
N SER A 206 -1.26 0.97 5.65
CA SER A 206 -1.85 1.84 4.64
C SER A 206 -1.66 3.30 4.94
N TYR A 207 -1.36 4.07 3.90
CA TYR A 207 -1.37 5.52 3.93
C TYR A 207 -2.80 6.06 3.98
N ALA A 208 -3.25 6.37 5.19
CA ALA A 208 -4.62 6.77 5.51
C ALA A 208 -5.10 8.04 4.79
N PRO A 209 -4.30 9.12 4.64
CA PRO A 209 -4.78 10.36 4.03
C PRO A 209 -5.40 10.20 2.64
N ILE A 210 -4.88 9.26 1.84
CA ILE A 210 -5.35 8.98 0.47
C ILE A 210 -6.29 7.78 0.47
N SER A 211 -5.90 6.70 1.15
CA SER A 211 -6.69 5.47 1.10
C SER A 211 -8.08 5.62 1.73
N ASN A 212 -8.27 6.50 2.72
CA ASN A 212 -9.58 6.81 3.28
C ASN A 212 -10.50 7.48 2.25
N GLN A 213 -9.95 8.35 1.39
CA GLN A 213 -10.72 8.99 0.31
C GLN A 213 -11.09 7.97 -0.77
N LEU A 214 -10.14 7.11 -1.16
CA LEU A 214 -10.36 6.05 -2.14
C LEU A 214 -11.37 5.01 -1.65
N THR A 215 -11.35 4.64 -0.37
CA THR A 215 -12.38 3.78 0.24
C THR A 215 -13.78 4.40 0.08
N LYS A 216 -13.94 5.70 0.36
CA LYS A 216 -15.24 6.39 0.19
C LYS A 216 -15.70 6.40 -1.27
N GLU A 217 -14.79 6.71 -2.19
CA GLU A 217 -15.10 6.73 -3.62
C GLU A 217 -15.41 5.35 -4.18
N TRP A 218 -14.71 4.31 -3.70
CA TRP A 218 -15.01 2.92 -4.06
C TRP A 218 -16.41 2.52 -3.59
N ILE A 219 -16.76 2.80 -2.33
CA ILE A 219 -18.09 2.50 -1.77
C ILE A 219 -19.17 3.21 -2.58
N LYS A 220 -18.98 4.50 -2.88
CA LYS A 220 -19.91 5.28 -3.70
C LYS A 220 -20.07 4.69 -5.11
N GLY A 221 -18.95 4.33 -5.76
CA GLY A 221 -18.97 3.72 -7.09
C GLY A 221 -19.68 2.37 -7.10
N PHE A 222 -19.45 1.53 -6.09
CA PHE A 222 -20.12 0.23 -5.96
C PHE A 222 -21.62 0.40 -5.69
N SER A 223 -22.00 1.23 -4.71
CA SER A 223 -23.41 1.45 -4.36
C SER A 223 -24.25 2.13 -5.44
N SER A 224 -23.61 2.84 -6.38
CA SER A 224 -24.29 3.46 -7.53
C SER A 224 -24.32 2.58 -8.79
N GLY A 225 -23.65 1.43 -8.77
CA GLY A 225 -23.52 0.54 -9.92
C GLY A 225 -22.44 0.94 -10.94
N GLU A 226 -21.66 2.00 -10.67
CA GLU A 226 -20.49 2.40 -11.47
C GLU A 226 -19.39 1.32 -11.41
N ILE A 227 -19.17 0.74 -10.22
CA ILE A 227 -18.25 -0.38 -10.01
C ILE A 227 -19.05 -1.67 -9.94
N GLN A 228 -18.80 -2.58 -10.90
CA GLN A 228 -19.40 -3.91 -10.94
C GLN A 228 -18.31 -4.99 -10.92
N LEU A 229 -18.48 -5.97 -10.04
CA LEU A 229 -17.56 -7.09 -9.89
C LEU A 229 -18.08 -8.37 -10.57
N ALA A 230 -19.39 -8.49 -10.78
CA ALA A 230 -20.02 -9.68 -11.37
C ALA A 230 -19.32 -10.12 -12.67
N GLY A 231 -19.08 -11.42 -12.80
CA GLY A 231 -18.37 -12.01 -13.93
C GLY A 231 -16.88 -11.63 -14.10
N SER A 232 -16.28 -10.80 -13.24
CA SER A 232 -14.91 -10.31 -13.46
C SER A 232 -13.80 -11.25 -12.99
N PHE A 233 -14.10 -12.17 -12.07
CA PHE A 233 -13.21 -13.23 -11.56
C PHE A 233 -14.04 -14.41 -11.02
N LEU A 234 -13.42 -15.59 -10.85
CA LEU A 234 -14.12 -16.77 -10.30
C LEU A 234 -14.71 -16.50 -8.91
N GLY A 235 -16.02 -16.75 -8.73
CA GLY A 235 -16.69 -16.50 -7.45
C GLY A 235 -17.12 -15.05 -7.21
N ALA A 236 -16.94 -14.14 -8.18
CA ALA A 236 -17.41 -12.76 -8.06
C ALA A 236 -18.91 -12.65 -7.80
N ASP A 237 -19.71 -13.48 -8.46
CA ASP A 237 -21.18 -13.49 -8.29
C ASP A 237 -21.58 -13.99 -6.89
N VAL A 238 -20.75 -14.83 -6.28
CA VAL A 238 -20.94 -15.34 -4.90
C VAL A 238 -20.53 -14.31 -3.85
N LEU A 239 -19.56 -13.44 -4.15
CA LEU A 239 -19.16 -12.35 -3.27
C LEU A 239 -20.32 -11.36 -3.09
N GLY A 240 -20.93 -10.93 -4.19
CA GLY A 240 -22.06 -9.99 -4.20
C GLY A 240 -21.79 -8.73 -3.35
N ASP A 241 -22.82 -8.27 -2.64
CA ASP A 241 -22.75 -7.06 -1.80
C ASP A 241 -21.82 -7.18 -0.59
N ARG A 242 -21.37 -8.40 -0.24
CA ARG A 242 -20.39 -8.59 0.84
C ARG A 242 -19.07 -7.88 0.54
N ALA A 243 -18.79 -7.57 -0.72
CA ALA A 243 -17.66 -6.73 -1.10
C ALA A 243 -17.60 -5.41 -0.29
N LEU A 244 -18.76 -4.81 0.01
CA LEU A 244 -18.84 -3.60 0.85
C LEU A 244 -18.27 -3.84 2.25
N ASP A 245 -18.59 -4.96 2.88
CA ASP A 245 -18.09 -5.29 4.23
C ASP A 245 -16.57 -5.45 4.24
N TYR A 246 -15.97 -5.95 3.16
CA TYR A 246 -14.50 -6.09 3.05
C TYR A 246 -13.77 -4.80 2.71
N VAL A 247 -14.41 -3.87 1.98
CA VAL A 247 -13.80 -2.56 1.65
C VAL A 247 -13.96 -1.57 2.80
N ARG A 248 -15.12 -1.57 3.48
CA ARG A 248 -15.43 -0.58 4.53
C ARG A 248 -14.85 -0.93 5.91
N SER A 249 -14.70 -2.21 6.23
CA SER A 249 -14.40 -2.65 7.59
C SER A 249 -12.90 -2.53 7.89
N ILE A 250 -12.44 -1.30 8.08
CA ILE A 250 -11.08 -0.96 8.49
C ILE A 250 -11.05 -0.47 9.94
N ASN A 251 -9.86 -0.41 10.53
CA ASN A 251 -9.62 0.11 11.87
C ASN A 251 -10.11 1.56 11.96
N PRO A 252 -11.05 1.91 12.87
CA PRO A 252 -11.55 3.28 13.01
C PRO A 252 -10.47 4.33 13.30
N ASP A 253 -9.33 3.93 13.88
CA ASP A 253 -8.22 4.85 14.11
C ASP A 253 -7.56 5.32 12.81
N CYS A 254 -7.62 4.52 11.74
CA CYS A 254 -7.18 4.95 10.41
C CYS A 254 -7.96 6.17 9.91
N GLU A 255 -9.26 6.24 10.19
CA GLU A 255 -10.15 7.32 9.70
C GLU A 255 -9.81 8.68 10.33
N LYS A 256 -9.14 8.68 11.47
CA LYS A 256 -8.73 9.88 12.21
C LYS A 256 -7.48 10.53 11.62
N ILE A 257 -6.74 9.82 10.77
CA ILE A 257 -5.49 10.31 10.17
C ILE A 257 -5.81 11.04 8.86
N GLN A 258 -5.93 12.37 8.93
CA GLN A 258 -6.29 13.20 7.78
C GLN A 258 -5.10 13.90 7.10
N LYS A 259 -4.04 14.18 7.86
CA LYS A 259 -2.75 14.70 7.36
C LYS A 259 -1.63 14.09 8.21
N PRO A 260 -0.46 13.77 7.63
CA PRO A 260 0.72 13.42 8.42
C PRO A 260 1.03 14.57 9.39
N SER A 261 1.37 14.25 10.64
CA SER A 261 1.66 15.26 11.67
C SER A 261 3.09 15.81 11.59
N LEU A 262 3.69 15.79 10.39
CA LEU A 262 5.08 16.21 10.14
C LEU A 262 5.16 17.71 9.82
#